data_AF-A0A3M1EN31-F1
#
_entry.id   AF-A0A3M1EN31-F1
#
_cell.length_a   1.000
_cell.length_b   1.000
_cell.length_c   1.000
_cell.angle_alpha   90.00
_cell.angle_beta   90.00
_cell.angle_gamma   90.00
#
_symmetry.space_group_name_H-M   'P 1'
#
loop_
_entity.id
_entity.type
_entity.pdbx_description
1 polymer ?
#
loop_
_entity_poly.entity_id
_entity_poly.type
_entity_poly.pdbx_seq_one_letter_code
_entity_poly.pdbx_strand_id
1 'polypeptide(L)'
;MTETLTPDVVMPIAMARLLRDGETVFHGVASPLPMIAILVAKRLHAPNLTYLSIVGGPDPTPTHLPQSTVDPALLHGARSIITLTDIFDLSARGELDVAFLSGVQIDRRGRINMSVIGERGAGPVEAYRHPKVRLPGGAGSAAILPTAKRTISWRTKHNRRTFVEQVPFVTAAGNIDRVVTPLCVFVRRAGVLEVESIHPYSSADEVRDATGWPLEVDDTTPTTPPPTAAELAALEAVDPAGIRRIEFR
;
A
#
# COMPACT_ATOMS: atom_id res chain seq x y z
N MET A 1 -26.15 6.54 -12.68
CA MET A 1 -25.02 7.38 -13.13
C MET A 1 -23.81 6.47 -13.16
N THR A 2 -23.17 6.30 -14.32
CA THR A 2 -21.88 5.60 -14.40
C THR A 2 -20.87 6.42 -13.60
N GLU A 3 -20.45 5.90 -12.46
CA GLU A 3 -19.44 6.54 -11.62
C GLU A 3 -18.14 6.63 -12.44
N THR A 4 -17.57 7.83 -12.55
CA THR A 4 -16.31 8.02 -13.28
C THR A 4 -15.22 7.22 -12.59
N LEU A 5 -14.51 6.38 -13.35
CA LEU A 5 -13.39 5.61 -12.81
C LEU A 5 -12.24 6.57 -12.50
N THR A 6 -12.04 6.86 -11.22
CA THR A 6 -10.96 7.69 -10.71
C THR A 6 -10.00 6.86 -9.84
N PRO A 7 -8.75 7.30 -9.65
CA PRO A 7 -7.80 6.59 -8.79
C PRO A 7 -8.29 6.37 -7.35
N ASP A 8 -9.03 7.32 -6.79
CA ASP A 8 -9.58 7.19 -5.42
C ASP A 8 -10.68 6.14 -5.30
N VAL A 9 -11.26 5.67 -6.42
CA VAL A 9 -12.20 4.55 -6.45
C VAL A 9 -11.49 3.25 -6.80
N VAL A 10 -10.66 3.25 -7.84
CA VAL A 10 -10.03 2.03 -8.37
C VAL A 10 -8.96 1.47 -7.43
N MET A 11 -8.10 2.31 -6.87
CA MET A 11 -6.98 1.85 -6.02
C MET A 11 -7.43 1.09 -4.76
N PRO A 12 -8.34 1.59 -3.90
CA PRO A 12 -8.75 0.84 -2.71
C PRO A 12 -9.41 -0.49 -3.05
N ILE A 13 -10.17 -0.57 -4.15
CA ILE A 13 -10.79 -1.82 -4.61
C ILE A 13 -9.74 -2.78 -5.16
N ALA A 14 -8.79 -2.30 -5.96
CA ALA A 14 -7.67 -3.11 -6.44
C ALA A 14 -6.86 -3.68 -5.26
N MET A 15 -6.60 -2.87 -4.22
CA MET A 15 -5.94 -3.31 -3.00
C MET A 15 -6.78 -4.34 -2.21
N ALA A 16 -8.10 -4.14 -2.11
CA ALA A 16 -9.00 -5.08 -1.43
C ALA A 16 -9.02 -6.45 -2.09
N ARG A 17 -9.02 -6.50 -3.44
CA ARG A 17 -8.97 -7.75 -4.23
C ARG A 17 -7.69 -8.57 -4.00
N LEU A 18 -6.61 -7.92 -3.56
CA LEU A 18 -5.37 -8.63 -3.23
C LEU A 18 -5.45 -9.38 -1.91
N LEU A 19 -6.44 -9.11 -1.05
CA LEU A 19 -6.61 -9.75 0.25
C LEU A 19 -7.45 -11.03 0.11
N ARG A 20 -7.18 -12.02 0.96
CA ARG A 20 -7.86 -13.32 0.96
C ARG A 20 -8.57 -13.54 2.29
N ASP A 21 -9.63 -14.34 2.24
CA ASP A 21 -10.35 -14.72 3.45
C ASP A 21 -9.45 -15.47 4.44
N GLY A 22 -9.60 -15.17 5.73
CA GLY A 22 -8.82 -15.79 6.81
C GLY A 22 -7.39 -15.28 7.00
N GLU A 23 -6.91 -14.33 6.19
CA GLU A 23 -5.57 -13.76 6.37
C GLU A 23 -5.49 -12.82 7.59
N THR A 24 -4.32 -12.74 8.21
CA THR A 24 -3.95 -11.68 9.15
C THR A 24 -3.36 -10.49 8.38
N VAL A 25 -4.02 -9.34 8.45
CA VAL A 25 -3.66 -8.17 7.63
C VAL A 25 -3.40 -6.95 8.48
N PHE A 26 -2.19 -6.42 8.36
CA PHE A 26 -1.71 -5.28 9.12
C PHE A 26 -1.53 -4.03 8.24
N HIS A 27 -1.86 -2.86 8.77
CA HIS A 27 -1.35 -1.59 8.26
C HIS A 27 -0.72 -0.73 9.37
N GLY A 28 0.30 0.03 8.99
CA GLY A 28 0.99 0.97 9.89
C GLY A 28 0.32 2.34 9.97
N VAL A 29 1.12 3.34 10.34
CA VAL A 29 0.72 4.76 10.37
C VAL A 29 0.48 5.31 8.96
N ALA A 30 -0.27 6.41 8.87
CA ALA A 30 -0.50 7.17 7.64
C ALA A 30 -0.95 6.30 6.45
N SER A 31 -1.88 5.36 6.71
CA SER A 31 -2.29 4.33 5.76
C SER A 31 -3.82 4.28 5.52
N PRO A 32 -4.51 5.40 5.22
CA PRO A 32 -5.97 5.39 5.09
C PRO A 32 -6.46 4.53 3.90
N LEU A 33 -5.73 4.48 2.78
CA LEU A 33 -6.09 3.57 1.68
C LEU A 33 -6.06 2.08 2.08
N PRO A 34 -4.99 1.56 2.70
CA PRO A 34 -4.99 0.22 3.29
C PRO A 34 -6.13 -0.05 4.25
N MET A 35 -6.41 0.88 5.17
CA MET A 35 -7.50 0.74 6.14
C MET A 35 -8.85 0.51 5.43
N ILE A 36 -9.13 1.32 4.40
CA ILE A 36 -10.36 1.19 3.60
C ILE A 36 -10.38 -0.11 2.80
N ALA A 37 -9.27 -0.49 2.16
CA ALA A 37 -9.16 -1.73 1.39
C ALA A 37 -9.44 -2.98 2.25
N ILE A 38 -8.93 -3.01 3.48
CA ILE A 38 -9.18 -4.10 4.43
C ILE A 38 -10.67 -4.21 4.77
N LEU A 39 -11.31 -3.08 5.10
CA LEU A 39 -12.73 -3.05 5.46
C LEU A 39 -13.63 -3.41 4.26
N VAL A 40 -13.29 -2.97 3.05
CA VAL A 40 -13.99 -3.36 1.82
C VAL A 40 -13.87 -4.87 1.59
N ALA A 41 -12.66 -5.44 1.71
CA ALA A 41 -12.46 -6.89 1.56
C ALA A 41 -13.29 -7.68 2.59
N LYS A 42 -13.28 -7.27 3.87
CA LYS A 42 -14.09 -7.90 4.93
C LYS A 42 -15.59 -7.85 4.65
N ARG A 43 -16.08 -6.79 4.03
CA ARG A 43 -17.50 -6.65 3.68
C ARG A 43 -17.91 -7.50 2.48
N LEU A 44 -16.96 -7.94 1.67
CA LEU A 44 -17.18 -8.65 0.42
C LEU A 44 -16.73 -10.11 0.54
N HIS A 45 -15.51 -10.40 0.11
CA HIS A 45 -15.01 -11.76 -0.13
C HIS A 45 -14.12 -12.31 0.99
N ALA A 46 -13.76 -11.51 1.99
CA ALA A 46 -12.84 -11.88 3.06
C ALA A 46 -13.40 -11.62 4.48
N PRO A 47 -14.63 -12.08 4.82
CA PRO A 47 -15.26 -11.77 6.11
C PRO A 47 -14.49 -12.27 7.34
N ASN A 48 -13.69 -13.33 7.21
CA ASN A 48 -12.90 -13.97 8.26
C ASN A 48 -11.45 -13.46 8.33
N LEU A 49 -11.04 -12.52 7.47
CA LEU A 49 -9.76 -11.82 7.58
C LEU A 49 -9.64 -11.14 8.95
N THR A 50 -8.48 -11.20 9.60
CA THR A 50 -8.21 -10.48 10.86
C THR A 50 -7.56 -9.13 10.55
N TYR A 51 -8.24 -8.03 10.90
CA TYR A 51 -7.73 -6.67 10.70
C TYR A 51 -6.90 -6.23 11.91
N LEU A 52 -5.61 -6.00 11.67
CA LEU A 52 -4.66 -5.46 12.62
C LEU A 52 -4.22 -4.04 12.23
N SER A 53 -4.15 -3.13 13.20
CA SER A 53 -3.61 -1.79 13.00
C SER A 53 -2.59 -1.46 14.08
N ILE A 54 -1.78 -0.42 13.85
CA ILE A 54 -0.79 0.03 14.83
C ILE A 54 -1.40 0.55 16.15
N VAL A 55 -2.70 0.89 16.16
CA VAL A 55 -3.41 1.35 17.37
C VAL A 55 -3.56 0.22 18.38
N GLY A 56 -3.53 -1.04 17.90
CA GLY A 56 -3.50 -2.22 18.77
C GLY A 56 -4.86 -2.84 19.08
N GLY A 57 -5.96 -2.37 18.49
CA GLY A 57 -7.26 -3.03 18.57
C GLY A 57 -7.51 -3.91 17.35
N PRO A 58 -7.53 -5.26 17.46
CA PRO A 58 -7.91 -6.14 16.36
C PRO A 58 -9.40 -6.01 16.03
N ASP A 59 -9.72 -6.05 14.74
CA ASP A 59 -11.08 -5.97 14.18
C ASP A 59 -11.96 -4.91 14.84
N PRO A 60 -11.54 -3.63 14.85
CA PRO A 60 -12.31 -2.57 15.46
C PRO A 60 -13.58 -2.29 14.64
N THR A 61 -14.64 -1.84 15.32
CA THR A 61 -15.93 -1.49 14.72
C THR A 61 -16.31 -0.06 15.11
N PRO A 62 -15.53 0.96 14.71
CA PRO A 62 -15.83 2.35 15.06
C PRO A 62 -17.16 2.79 14.45
N THR A 63 -17.84 3.73 15.10
CA THR A 63 -19.13 4.28 14.60
C THR A 63 -18.96 5.08 13.31
N HIS A 64 -17.78 5.67 13.09
CA HIS A 64 -17.38 6.36 11.88
C HIS A 64 -15.89 6.12 11.64
N LEU A 65 -15.48 6.09 10.37
CA LEU A 65 -14.08 5.91 10.03
C LEU A 65 -13.31 7.23 10.28
N PRO A 66 -12.29 7.24 11.15
CA PRO A 66 -11.54 8.46 11.43
C PRO A 66 -10.60 8.81 10.27
N GLN A 67 -10.33 10.10 10.10
CA GLN A 67 -9.34 10.57 9.12
C GLN A 67 -7.91 10.11 9.49
N SER A 68 -7.60 10.05 10.79
CA SER A 68 -6.32 9.57 11.28
C SER A 68 -6.33 8.05 11.39
N THR A 69 -5.32 7.39 10.81
CA THR A 69 -5.13 5.93 10.95
C THR A 69 -4.56 5.51 12.30
N VAL A 70 -4.33 6.48 13.19
CA VAL A 70 -3.92 6.24 14.59
C VAL A 70 -4.93 6.82 15.59
N ASP A 71 -6.15 7.07 15.15
CA ASP A 71 -7.20 7.61 16.00
C ASP A 71 -7.63 6.58 17.07
N PRO A 72 -7.82 6.98 18.35
CA PRO A 72 -8.33 6.10 19.40
C PRO A 72 -9.69 5.45 19.07
N ALA A 73 -10.49 6.02 18.18
CA ALA A 73 -11.71 5.41 17.69
C ALA A 73 -11.47 4.00 17.10
N LEU A 74 -10.27 3.74 16.56
CA LEU A 74 -9.86 2.43 16.06
C LEU A 74 -9.59 1.38 17.17
N LEU A 75 -9.88 1.69 18.44
CA LEU A 75 -9.98 0.71 19.53
C LEU A 75 -11.44 0.31 19.83
N HIS A 76 -12.41 1.08 19.35
CA HIS A 76 -13.81 0.82 19.67
C HIS A 76 -14.29 -0.50 19.07
N GLY A 77 -14.92 -1.34 19.90
CA GLY A 77 -15.42 -2.66 19.50
C GLY A 77 -14.37 -3.77 19.44
N ALA A 78 -13.07 -3.44 19.57
CA ALA A 78 -12.02 -4.45 19.64
C ALA A 78 -12.20 -5.33 20.88
N ARG A 79 -12.07 -6.65 20.70
CA ARG A 79 -12.25 -7.63 21.79
C ARG A 79 -11.01 -7.85 22.65
N SER A 80 -9.86 -7.37 22.18
CA SER A 80 -8.58 -7.50 22.84
C SER A 80 -7.71 -6.30 22.49
N ILE A 81 -6.59 -6.16 23.21
CA ILE A 81 -5.53 -5.21 22.88
C ILE A 81 -4.29 -6.03 22.56
N ILE A 82 -3.69 -5.75 21.43
CA ILE A 82 -2.37 -6.23 21.04
C ILE A 82 -1.40 -5.05 21.02
N THR A 83 -0.16 -5.32 21.39
CA THR A 83 0.90 -4.33 21.38
C THR A 83 1.63 -4.34 20.04
N LEU A 84 2.42 -3.29 19.80
CA LEU A 84 3.29 -3.26 18.63
C LEU A 84 4.35 -4.39 18.67
N THR A 85 4.78 -4.79 19.87
CA THR A 85 5.67 -5.96 20.05
C THR A 85 5.01 -7.23 19.52
N ASP A 86 3.72 -7.44 19.81
CA ASP A 86 2.99 -8.61 19.33
C ASP A 86 2.91 -8.65 17.79
N ILE A 87 2.75 -7.49 17.14
CA ILE A 87 2.79 -7.38 15.67
C ILE A 87 4.16 -7.76 15.11
N PHE A 88 5.25 -7.26 15.72
CA PHE A 88 6.60 -7.61 15.30
C PHE A 88 6.89 -9.10 15.50
N ASP A 89 6.47 -9.67 16.63
CA ASP A 89 6.64 -11.09 16.92
C ASP A 89 5.82 -11.96 15.97
N LEU A 90 4.57 -11.60 15.70
CA LEU A 90 3.71 -12.26 14.70
C LEU A 90 4.39 -12.26 13.32
N SER A 91 4.97 -11.12 12.92
CA SER A 91 5.70 -11.02 11.66
C SER A 91 6.98 -11.87 11.67
N ALA A 92 7.79 -11.80 12.72
CA ALA A 92 9.04 -12.52 12.85
C ALA A 92 8.86 -14.05 12.89
N ARG A 93 7.73 -14.54 13.43
CA ARG A 93 7.36 -15.96 13.39
C ARG A 93 6.79 -16.41 12.04
N GLY A 94 6.63 -15.51 11.08
CA GLY A 94 6.01 -15.80 9.78
C GLY A 94 4.51 -16.04 9.86
N GLU A 95 3.85 -15.53 10.90
CA GLU A 95 2.40 -15.67 11.11
C GLU A 95 1.61 -14.48 10.56
N LEU A 96 2.26 -13.33 10.31
CA LEU A 96 1.62 -12.18 9.66
C LEU A 96 1.55 -12.42 8.14
N ASP A 97 0.33 -12.62 7.63
CA ASP A 97 0.10 -12.94 6.22
C ASP A 97 0.38 -11.73 5.31
N VAL A 98 -0.25 -10.59 5.59
CA VAL A 98 -0.16 -9.40 4.75
C VAL A 98 0.20 -8.18 5.58
N ALA A 99 1.20 -7.44 5.13
CA ALA A 99 1.48 -6.10 5.63
C ALA A 99 1.32 -5.06 4.52
N PHE A 100 0.56 -4.00 4.78
CA PHE A 100 0.59 -2.80 3.98
C PHE A 100 1.71 -1.89 4.48
N LEU A 101 2.78 -1.79 3.68
CA LEU A 101 3.92 -0.91 3.93
C LEU A 101 4.29 -0.22 2.62
N SER A 102 4.65 1.06 2.69
CA SER A 102 5.08 1.82 1.51
C SER A 102 6.24 2.75 1.85
N GLY A 103 6.80 3.40 0.82
CA GLY A 103 7.82 4.44 0.95
C GLY A 103 7.55 5.61 0.02
N VAL A 104 8.39 6.65 0.04
CA VAL A 104 8.30 7.80 -0.87
C VAL A 104 8.90 7.48 -2.24
N GLN A 105 9.95 6.66 -2.27
CA GLN A 105 10.48 6.08 -3.50
C GLN A 105 10.40 4.56 -3.45
N ILE A 106 10.16 3.94 -4.60
CA ILE A 106 10.14 2.49 -4.80
C ILE A 106 11.04 2.19 -6.00
N ASP A 107 11.94 1.21 -5.87
CA ASP A 107 12.79 0.79 -6.99
C ASP A 107 12.24 -0.41 -7.76
N ARG A 108 12.87 -0.72 -8.89
CA ARG A 108 12.52 -1.87 -9.74
C ARG A 108 12.53 -3.22 -9.02
N ARG A 109 13.20 -3.35 -7.86
CA ARG A 109 13.24 -4.59 -7.07
C ARG A 109 12.22 -4.58 -5.93
N GLY A 110 11.44 -3.51 -5.82
CA GLY A 110 10.47 -3.23 -4.77
C GLY A 110 11.09 -2.86 -3.43
N ARG A 111 12.34 -2.36 -3.42
CA ARG A 111 12.90 -1.71 -2.23
C ARG A 111 12.29 -0.33 -2.07
N ILE A 112 12.15 0.12 -0.83
CA ILE A 112 11.53 1.41 -0.53
C ILE A 112 12.51 2.38 0.15
N ASN A 113 12.35 3.66 -0.15
CA ASN A 113 12.98 4.76 0.57
C ASN A 113 11.91 5.65 1.21
N MET A 114 11.98 5.79 2.52
CA MET A 114 11.15 6.69 3.32
C MET A 114 11.98 7.43 4.38
N SER A 115 13.31 7.43 4.26
CA SER A 115 14.21 8.01 5.25
C SER A 115 14.75 9.37 4.82
N VAL A 116 15.40 9.45 3.66
CA VAL A 116 16.13 10.65 3.22
C VAL A 116 16.22 10.73 1.70
N ILE A 117 16.27 11.95 1.18
CA ILE A 117 16.69 12.26 -0.19
C ILE A 117 17.97 13.09 -0.10
N GLY A 118 19.05 12.63 -0.73
CA GLY A 118 20.31 13.36 -0.84
C GLY A 118 20.37 14.29 -2.05
N GLU A 119 21.48 15.00 -2.21
CA GLU A 119 21.80 15.66 -3.47
C GLU A 119 22.02 14.66 -4.60
N ARG A 120 21.93 15.13 -5.85
CA ARG A 120 22.12 14.25 -7.02
C ARG A 120 23.54 13.66 -6.99
N GLY A 121 23.63 12.33 -6.98
CA GLY A 121 24.91 11.61 -6.93
C GLY A 121 25.46 11.39 -5.52
N ALA A 122 24.82 11.92 -4.48
CA ALA A 122 25.21 11.66 -3.09
C ALA A 122 25.07 10.17 -2.76
N GLY A 123 26.09 9.61 -2.11
CA GLY A 123 26.05 8.24 -1.61
C GLY A 123 25.06 8.08 -0.43
N PRO A 124 24.68 6.85 -0.06
CA PRO A 124 23.68 6.60 0.99
C PRO A 124 24.07 7.18 2.36
N VAL A 125 25.36 7.11 2.72
CA VAL A 125 25.87 7.64 4.00
C VAL A 125 25.81 9.17 4.03
N GLU A 126 26.18 9.80 2.92
CA GLU A 126 26.12 11.26 2.78
C GLU A 126 24.68 11.76 2.79
N ALA A 127 23.80 11.14 2.00
CA ALA A 127 22.37 11.43 1.98
C ALA A 127 21.73 11.28 3.37
N TYR A 128 22.21 10.33 4.19
CA TYR A 128 21.72 10.14 5.54
C TYR A 128 22.21 11.21 6.54
N ARG A 129 23.49 11.60 6.45
CA ARG A 129 24.12 12.59 7.34
C ARG A 129 23.76 14.04 6.98
N HIS A 130 23.61 14.32 5.68
CA HIS A 130 23.33 15.65 5.13
C HIS A 130 22.19 15.57 4.10
N PRO A 131 20.97 15.23 4.52
CA PRO A 131 19.85 15.09 3.60
C PRO A 131 19.45 16.44 2.99
N LYS A 132 19.19 16.44 1.69
CA LYS A 132 18.45 17.55 1.04
C LYS A 132 17.00 17.60 1.53
N VAL A 133 16.39 16.43 1.71
CA VAL A 133 15.04 16.28 2.27
C VAL A 133 15.03 15.15 3.28
N ARG A 134 14.58 15.41 4.50
CA ARG A 134 14.26 14.38 5.50
C ARG A 134 12.83 13.92 5.30
N LEU A 135 12.64 12.61 5.14
CA LEU A 135 11.32 11.99 4.95
C LEU A 135 10.74 11.53 6.30
N PRO A 136 9.45 11.15 6.36
CA PRO A 136 8.78 10.79 7.61
C PRO A 136 9.43 9.66 8.43
N GLY A 137 10.26 8.81 7.80
CA GLY A 137 10.96 7.71 8.44
C GLY A 137 10.33 6.35 8.15
N GLY A 138 11.12 5.28 8.28
CA GLY A 138 10.72 3.92 7.90
C GLY A 138 9.76 3.20 8.85
N ALA A 139 9.50 3.76 10.05
CA ALA A 139 8.77 3.08 11.12
C ALA A 139 9.23 1.62 11.29
N GLY A 140 8.31 0.66 11.33
CA GLY A 140 8.60 -0.78 11.42
C GLY A 140 8.97 -1.45 10.10
N SER A 141 9.02 -0.73 8.97
CA SER A 141 9.15 -1.35 7.64
C SER A 141 10.43 -2.17 7.47
N ALA A 142 11.54 -1.74 8.08
CA ALA A 142 12.82 -2.45 7.99
C ALA A 142 12.77 -3.85 8.65
N ALA A 143 11.86 -4.05 9.61
CA ALA A 143 11.66 -5.33 10.28
C ALA A 143 10.53 -6.15 9.64
N ILE A 144 9.38 -5.53 9.33
CA ILE A 144 8.18 -6.25 8.88
C ILE A 144 8.25 -6.63 7.39
N LEU A 145 8.76 -5.75 6.53
CA LEU A 145 8.80 -5.99 5.08
C LEU A 145 9.57 -7.28 4.69
N PRO A 146 10.70 -7.64 5.34
CA PRO A 146 11.36 -8.94 5.09
C PRO A 146 10.75 -10.15 5.79
N THR A 147 9.89 -9.99 6.80
CA THR A 147 9.40 -11.14 7.62
C THR A 147 7.92 -11.45 7.45
N ALA A 148 7.07 -10.48 7.07
CA ALA A 148 5.69 -10.76 6.66
C ALA A 148 5.67 -11.70 5.44
N LYS A 149 4.66 -12.59 5.34
CA LYS A 149 4.59 -13.55 4.21
C LYS A 149 4.50 -12.83 2.87
N ARG A 150 3.71 -11.76 2.80
CA ARG A 150 3.65 -10.84 1.66
C ARG A 150 3.43 -9.40 2.10
N THR A 151 4.07 -8.46 1.41
CA THR A 151 3.86 -7.02 1.60
C THR A 151 3.18 -6.45 0.35
N ILE A 152 2.20 -5.57 0.57
CA ILE A 152 1.57 -4.78 -0.49
C ILE A 152 1.94 -3.32 -0.27
N SER A 153 2.55 -2.69 -1.28
CA SER A 153 2.82 -1.26 -1.27
C SER A 153 1.83 -0.50 -2.13
N TRP A 154 1.71 0.80 -1.88
CA TRP A 154 0.88 1.68 -2.69
C TRP A 154 1.50 3.07 -2.78
N ARG A 155 1.22 3.79 -3.86
CA ARG A 155 1.54 5.21 -4.00
C ARG A 155 0.44 5.88 -4.76
N THR A 156 -0.12 6.97 -4.23
CA THR A 156 -1.11 7.80 -4.93
C THR A 156 -0.50 8.74 -5.98
N LYS A 157 0.82 8.73 -6.14
CA LYS A 157 1.54 9.51 -7.16
C LYS A 157 2.49 8.61 -7.95
N HIS A 158 2.24 8.49 -9.26
CA HIS A 158 3.08 7.72 -10.18
C HIS A 158 3.92 8.68 -11.05
N ASN A 159 5.23 8.71 -10.84
CA ASN A 159 6.19 9.47 -11.66
C ASN A 159 7.62 8.98 -11.40
N ARG A 160 8.57 9.38 -12.24
CA ARG A 160 9.98 8.95 -12.20
C ARG A 160 10.76 9.32 -10.93
N ARG A 161 10.21 10.21 -10.07
CA ARG A 161 10.81 10.53 -8.75
C ARG A 161 10.32 9.59 -7.66
N THR A 162 9.11 9.05 -7.81
CA THR A 162 8.52 8.02 -6.94
C THR A 162 9.01 6.64 -7.35
N PHE A 163 8.90 6.29 -8.63
CA PHE A 163 9.31 5.00 -9.18
C PHE A 163 10.66 5.17 -9.86
N VAL A 164 11.73 4.86 -9.15
CA VAL A 164 13.13 5.10 -9.58
C VAL A 164 13.80 3.79 -9.99
N GLU A 165 14.82 3.84 -10.86
CA GLU A 165 15.59 2.63 -11.21
C GLU A 165 16.15 1.91 -9.97
N GLN A 166 16.74 2.69 -9.06
CA GLN A 166 17.31 2.23 -7.81
C GLN A 166 17.12 3.30 -6.73
N VAL A 167 16.68 2.89 -5.54
CA VAL A 167 16.57 3.82 -4.41
C VAL A 167 17.96 4.22 -3.92
N PRO A 168 18.26 5.53 -3.75
CA PRO A 168 19.57 5.98 -3.26
C PRO A 168 19.84 5.58 -1.81
N PHE A 169 18.79 5.45 -1.01
CA PHE A 169 18.84 5.00 0.37
C PHE A 169 17.77 3.92 0.58
N VAL A 170 18.17 2.70 0.97
CA VAL A 170 17.24 1.60 1.23
C VAL A 170 16.75 1.71 2.66
N THR A 171 15.51 2.15 2.86
CA THR A 171 14.86 2.14 4.17
C THR A 171 14.40 0.74 4.53
N ALA A 172 13.83 0.00 3.57
CA ALA A 172 13.43 -1.38 3.75
C ALA A 172 13.43 -2.14 2.41
N ALA A 173 13.63 -3.46 2.49
CA ALA A 173 13.60 -4.40 1.38
C ALA A 173 13.17 -5.79 1.89
N GLY A 174 12.56 -6.61 1.05
CA GLY A 174 12.00 -7.89 1.48
C GLY A 174 10.88 -8.43 0.59
N ASN A 175 9.83 -8.98 1.23
CA ASN A 175 8.80 -9.81 0.62
C ASN A 175 7.68 -9.00 -0.04
N ILE A 176 8.05 -8.03 -0.89
CA ILE A 176 7.08 -7.29 -1.68
C ILE A 176 6.40 -8.20 -2.71
N ASP A 177 5.07 -8.22 -2.70
CA ASP A 177 4.22 -9.02 -3.59
C ASP A 177 3.62 -8.14 -4.69
N ARG A 178 2.98 -7.03 -4.30
CA ARG A 178 2.32 -6.09 -5.23
C ARG A 178 2.60 -4.64 -4.87
N VAL A 179 2.57 -3.77 -5.88
CA VAL A 179 2.56 -2.31 -5.72
C VAL A 179 1.39 -1.72 -6.50
N VAL A 180 0.45 -1.06 -5.82
CA VAL A 180 -0.73 -0.43 -6.45
C VAL A 180 -0.50 1.08 -6.62
N THR A 181 -0.79 1.60 -7.81
CA THR A 181 -0.56 3.01 -8.17
C THR A 181 -1.77 3.58 -8.92
N PRO A 182 -1.86 4.91 -9.16
CA PRO A 182 -2.91 5.46 -10.00
C PRO A 182 -2.96 4.88 -11.41
N LEU A 183 -1.85 4.38 -11.97
CA LEU A 183 -1.80 3.97 -13.38
C LEU A 183 -1.91 2.44 -13.56
N CYS A 184 -1.42 1.65 -12.61
CA CYS A 184 -1.28 0.21 -12.75
C CYS A 184 -1.07 -0.51 -11.40
N VAL A 185 -1.21 -1.83 -11.45
CA VAL A 185 -0.71 -2.76 -10.44
C VAL A 185 0.59 -3.38 -10.92
N PHE A 186 1.64 -3.31 -10.12
CA PHE A 186 2.88 -4.08 -10.33
C PHE A 186 2.85 -5.38 -9.54
N VAL A 187 3.44 -6.42 -10.12
CA VAL A 187 3.74 -7.73 -9.52
C VAL A 187 5.23 -7.95 -9.43
N ARG A 188 5.72 -8.47 -8.30
CA ARG A 188 7.10 -8.92 -8.22
C ARG A 188 7.26 -10.31 -8.83
N ARG A 189 7.99 -10.40 -9.94
CA ARG A 189 8.40 -11.66 -10.59
C ARG A 189 9.90 -11.67 -10.78
N ALA A 190 10.54 -12.84 -10.60
CA ALA A 190 11.99 -13.02 -10.74
C ALA A 190 12.84 -11.94 -10.01
N GLY A 191 12.35 -11.37 -8.92
CA GLY A 191 13.04 -10.37 -8.12
C GLY A 191 12.90 -8.91 -8.60
N VAL A 192 12.09 -8.64 -9.62
CA VAL A 192 11.79 -7.30 -10.16
C VAL A 192 10.28 -7.04 -10.25
N LEU A 193 9.89 -5.77 -10.29
CA LEU A 193 8.51 -5.32 -10.47
C LEU A 193 8.20 -5.23 -11.97
N GLU A 194 7.21 -6.03 -12.38
CA GLU A 194 6.62 -6.05 -13.71
C GLU A 194 5.17 -5.56 -13.61
N VAL A 195 4.60 -5.03 -14.70
CA VAL A 195 3.20 -4.60 -14.70
C VAL A 195 2.29 -5.82 -14.77
N GLU A 196 1.46 -6.00 -13.74
CA GLU A 196 0.43 -7.03 -13.73
C GLU A 196 -0.79 -6.60 -14.54
N SER A 197 -1.22 -5.36 -14.34
CA SER A 197 -2.35 -4.78 -15.06
C SER A 197 -2.32 -3.26 -15.08
N ILE A 198 -2.84 -2.66 -16.15
CA ILE A 198 -2.99 -1.20 -16.31
C ILE A 198 -4.42 -0.81 -15.92
N HIS A 199 -4.62 0.33 -15.25
CA HIS A 199 -5.96 0.77 -14.85
C HIS A 199 -6.77 1.25 -16.06
N PRO A 200 -8.12 1.10 -16.07
CA PRO A 200 -8.95 1.36 -17.27
C PRO A 200 -8.88 2.77 -17.84
N TYR A 201 -8.40 3.73 -17.07
CA TYR A 201 -8.26 5.14 -17.45
C TYR A 201 -6.80 5.53 -17.74
N SER A 202 -5.89 4.56 -17.86
CA SER A 202 -4.46 4.77 -18.12
C SER A 202 -3.98 3.97 -19.33
N SER A 203 -2.81 4.33 -19.86
CA SER A 203 -2.20 3.66 -21.02
C SER A 203 -0.82 3.05 -20.73
N ALA A 204 -0.36 2.15 -21.61
CA ALA A 204 1.00 1.60 -21.55
C ALA A 204 2.06 2.70 -21.66
N ASP A 205 1.84 3.69 -22.53
CA ASP A 205 2.74 4.84 -22.72
C ASP A 205 2.88 5.66 -21.44
N GLU A 206 1.76 6.00 -20.79
CA GLU A 206 1.77 6.72 -19.51
C GLU A 206 2.55 5.98 -18.43
N VAL A 207 2.37 4.66 -18.34
CA VAL A 207 3.09 3.82 -17.38
C VAL A 207 4.60 3.80 -17.68
N ARG A 208 5.01 3.65 -18.95
CA ARG A 208 6.42 3.68 -19.36
C ARG A 208 7.07 5.02 -19.07
N ASP A 209 6.41 6.11 -19.43
CA ASP A 209 6.94 7.47 -19.27
C ASP A 209 7.07 7.86 -17.79
N ALA A 210 6.13 7.41 -16.96
CA ALA A 210 6.09 7.69 -15.53
C ALA A 210 7.00 6.76 -14.69
N THR A 211 7.56 5.69 -15.25
CA THR A 211 8.38 4.71 -14.51
C THR A 211 9.87 4.90 -14.75
N GLY A 212 10.67 4.89 -13.68
CA GLY A 212 12.12 5.17 -13.72
C GLY A 212 12.99 4.08 -14.34
N TRP A 213 12.45 2.90 -14.62
CA TRP A 213 13.13 1.75 -15.22
C TRP A 213 12.41 1.26 -16.48
N PRO A 214 13.09 0.52 -17.38
CA PRO A 214 12.44 -0.07 -18.56
C PRO A 214 11.34 -1.06 -18.18
N LEU A 215 10.19 -0.97 -18.86
CA LEU A 215 9.06 -1.87 -18.69
C LEU A 215 8.64 -2.44 -20.05
N GLU A 216 8.39 -3.75 -20.08
CA GLU A 216 7.77 -4.43 -21.21
C GLU A 216 6.25 -4.35 -21.05
N VAL A 217 5.65 -3.26 -21.58
CA VAL A 217 4.19 -3.06 -21.61
C VAL A 217 3.73 -2.49 -22.94
N ASP A 218 2.56 -2.93 -23.37
CA ASP A 218 1.91 -2.59 -24.64
C ASP A 218 0.38 -2.76 -24.54
N ASP A 219 -0.31 -2.66 -25.66
CA ASP A 219 -1.78 -2.78 -25.73
C ASP A 219 -2.32 -4.18 -25.39
N THR A 220 -1.46 -5.19 -25.28
CA THR A 220 -1.82 -6.55 -24.84
C THR A 220 -1.67 -6.74 -23.34
N THR A 221 -1.09 -5.76 -22.64
CA THR A 221 -0.96 -5.78 -21.18
C THR A 221 -2.35 -5.84 -20.54
N PRO A 222 -2.59 -6.74 -19.57
CA PRO A 222 -3.92 -6.90 -18.98
C PRO A 222 -4.49 -5.60 -18.42
N THR A 223 -5.78 -5.36 -18.65
CA THR A 223 -6.50 -4.25 -18.01
C THR A 223 -7.01 -4.70 -16.65
N THR A 224 -6.84 -3.84 -15.64
CA THR A 224 -7.41 -4.04 -14.30
C THR A 224 -8.93 -4.05 -14.43
N PRO A 225 -9.63 -5.10 -13.96
CA PRO A 225 -11.08 -5.14 -14.08
C PRO A 225 -11.72 -3.91 -13.42
N PRO A 226 -12.72 -3.25 -14.04
CA PRO A 226 -13.39 -2.13 -13.40
C PRO A 226 -14.08 -2.59 -12.10
N PRO A 227 -14.29 -1.68 -11.12
CA PRO A 227 -15.15 -1.92 -9.98
C PRO A 227 -16.53 -2.43 -10.36
N THR A 228 -16.99 -3.48 -9.69
CA THR A 228 -18.35 -3.98 -9.78
C THR A 228 -19.30 -3.13 -8.94
N ALA A 229 -20.62 -3.21 -9.21
CA ALA A 229 -21.62 -2.51 -8.42
C ALA A 229 -21.58 -2.86 -6.93
N ALA A 230 -21.28 -4.12 -6.59
CA ALA A 230 -21.14 -4.57 -5.21
C ALA A 230 -19.92 -3.95 -4.52
N GLU A 231 -18.79 -3.83 -5.23
CA GLU A 231 -17.57 -3.21 -4.70
C GLU A 231 -17.74 -1.70 -4.50
N LEU A 232 -18.39 -1.00 -5.43
CA LEU A 232 -18.72 0.42 -5.30
C LEU A 232 -19.63 0.66 -4.09
N ALA A 233 -20.68 -0.16 -3.94
CA ALA A 233 -21.57 -0.08 -2.78
C ALA A 233 -20.85 -0.37 -1.46
N ALA A 234 -19.93 -1.34 -1.44
CA ALA A 234 -19.12 -1.62 -0.26
C ALA A 234 -18.16 -0.47 0.08
N LEU A 235 -17.50 0.11 -0.93
CA LEU A 235 -16.61 1.27 -0.75
C LEU A 235 -17.37 2.46 -0.15
N GLU A 236 -18.53 2.81 -0.70
CA GLU A 236 -19.33 3.93 -0.16
C GLU A 236 -19.89 3.64 1.23
N ALA A 237 -20.24 2.39 1.53
CA ALA A 237 -20.71 2.03 2.87
C ALA A 237 -19.58 2.04 3.92
N VAL A 238 -18.33 1.78 3.51
CA VAL A 238 -17.15 1.82 4.39
C VAL A 238 -16.61 3.24 4.56
N ASP A 239 -16.59 4.03 3.48
CA ASP A 239 -15.99 5.36 3.44
C ASP A 239 -16.96 6.44 2.92
N PRO A 240 -18.09 6.68 3.61
CA PRO A 240 -19.08 7.68 3.18
C PRO A 240 -18.55 9.12 3.25
N ALA A 241 -17.51 9.36 4.05
CA ALA A 241 -16.88 10.67 4.20
C ALA A 241 -15.79 10.94 3.16
N GLY A 242 -15.43 9.95 2.33
CA GLY A 242 -14.40 10.10 1.30
C GLY A 242 -12.98 10.26 1.86
N ILE A 243 -12.66 9.64 3.00
CA ILE A 243 -11.34 9.61 3.62
C ILE A 243 -10.27 9.11 2.64
N ARG A 244 -10.61 8.17 1.74
CA ARG A 244 -9.71 7.69 0.67
C ARG A 244 -9.07 8.81 -0.15
N ARG A 245 -9.77 9.94 -0.32
CA ARG A 245 -9.34 11.09 -1.15
C ARG A 245 -8.21 11.90 -0.53
N ILE A 246 -7.92 11.70 0.76
CA ILE A 246 -6.91 12.50 1.48
C ILE A 246 -5.50 12.25 0.94
N GLU A 247 -5.20 11.02 0.51
CA GLU A 247 -3.88 10.68 -0.05
C GLU A 247 -3.68 11.16 -1.50
N PHE A 248 -4.72 11.62 -2.18
CA PHE A 248 -4.67 12.05 -3.59
C PHE A 248 -4.54 13.58 -3.78
N ARG A 249 -4.37 14.32 -2.68
CA ARG A 249 -4.19 15.78 -2.69
C ARG A 249 -2.75 16.21 -2.96
#